data_AF-S4XB82-F1
#
_entry.id   AF-S4XB82-F1
#
_cell.length_a   1.000
_cell.length_b   1.000
_cell.length_c   1.000
_cell.angle_alpha   90.00
_cell.angle_beta   90.00
_cell.angle_gamma   90.00
#
_symmetry.space_group_name_H-M   'P 1'
#
loop_
_entity.id
_entity.type
_entity.pdbx_description
1 polymer ?
#
loop_
_entity_poly.entity_id
_entity_poly.type
_entity_poly.pdbx_seq_one_letter_code
_entity_poly.pdbx_strand_id
1 'polypeptide(L)'
;MGSPPADPLKSTTNTLEGGINAMIKTLARAHRGLTAEHQRTIIDWWLHLHTQIPDDPVKIAGDQGWGQVALAKAQDLLAAEEPGPSEDGRPAIYDTAIDSTYQHSMGVQKGWVGR
;
A
#
# COMPACT_ATOMS: atom_id res chain seq x y z
N MET A 1 -40.36 -26.12 1.48
CA MET A 1 -40.25 -24.77 0.88
C MET A 1 -38.84 -24.63 0.38
N GLY A 2 -38.63 -24.69 -0.94
CA GLY A 2 -37.30 -24.58 -1.56
C GLY A 2 -36.92 -23.12 -1.76
N SER A 3 -35.66 -22.76 -1.50
CA SER A 3 -35.12 -21.44 -1.84
C SER A 3 -35.34 -21.11 -3.31
N PRO A 4 -35.61 -19.83 -3.65
CA PRO A 4 -35.69 -19.43 -5.05
C PRO A 4 -34.33 -19.68 -5.74
N PRO A 5 -34.33 -20.06 -7.03
CA PRO A 5 -33.10 -20.16 -7.79
C PRO A 5 -32.44 -18.78 -7.85
N ALA A 6 -31.13 -18.73 -7.55
CA ALA A 6 -30.36 -17.50 -7.69
C ALA A 6 -30.45 -17.03 -9.15
N ASP A 7 -30.95 -15.81 -9.36
CA ASP A 7 -30.98 -15.20 -10.69
C ASP A 7 -29.57 -15.20 -11.30
N PRO A 8 -29.39 -15.65 -12.54
CA PRO A 8 -28.09 -15.57 -13.20
C PRO A 8 -27.73 -14.09 -13.35
N LEU A 9 -26.65 -13.66 -12.69
CA LEU A 9 -26.10 -12.32 -12.80
C LEU A 9 -25.96 -11.95 -14.29
N LYS A 10 -26.64 -10.87 -14.71
CA LYS A 10 -26.52 -10.33 -16.07
C LYS A 10 -25.03 -10.12 -16.38
N SER A 11 -24.54 -10.75 -17.45
CA SER A 11 -23.22 -10.47 -18.00
C SER A 11 -23.15 -8.97 -18.31
N THR A 12 -22.30 -8.24 -17.60
CA THR A 12 -22.06 -6.80 -17.76
C THR A 12 -21.22 -6.54 -19.02
N THR A 13 -21.65 -7.09 -20.14
CA THR A 13 -21.08 -6.73 -21.44
C THR A 13 -21.91 -5.56 -21.96
N ASN A 14 -21.27 -4.41 -22.19
CA ASN A 14 -21.88 -3.22 -22.80
C ASN A 14 -22.82 -2.44 -21.85
N THR A 15 -23.07 -1.15 -22.00
CA THR A 15 -23.12 -0.33 -23.20
C THR A 15 -21.76 -0.21 -23.90
N LEU A 16 -21.70 -0.59 -25.17
CA LEU A 16 -20.48 -0.70 -25.99
C LEU A 16 -19.59 0.53 -25.81
N GLU A 17 -18.29 0.30 -25.58
CA GLU A 17 -17.21 1.27 -25.83
C GLU A 17 -16.97 2.46 -24.88
N GLY A 18 -17.59 2.55 -23.70
CA GLY A 18 -17.26 3.72 -22.84
C GLY A 18 -17.70 3.72 -21.39
N GLY A 19 -18.38 2.67 -20.92
CA GLY A 19 -18.88 2.63 -19.55
C GLY A 19 -17.81 2.31 -18.49
N ILE A 20 -18.28 1.99 -17.29
CA ILE A 20 -17.46 1.63 -16.12
C ILE A 20 -16.34 0.64 -16.45
N ASN A 21 -16.64 -0.41 -17.23
CA ASN A 21 -15.66 -1.43 -17.62
C ASN A 21 -14.53 -0.90 -18.51
N ALA A 22 -14.78 0.13 -19.34
CA ALA A 22 -13.74 0.74 -20.17
C ALA A 22 -12.74 1.50 -19.30
N MET A 23 -13.23 2.22 -18.27
CA MET A 23 -12.37 2.96 -17.35
C MET A 23 -11.58 2.02 -16.44
N ILE A 24 -12.19 0.95 -15.92
CA ILE A 24 -11.48 -0.08 -15.14
C ILE A 24 -10.36 -0.70 -15.97
N LYS A 25 -10.63 -1.07 -17.23
CA LYS A 25 -9.60 -1.60 -18.14
C LYS A 25 -8.49 -0.58 -18.43
N THR A 26 -8.84 0.69 -18.54
CA THR A 26 -7.89 1.79 -18.75
C THR A 26 -6.98 1.98 -17.53
N LEU A 27 -7.55 2.00 -16.32
CA LEU A 27 -6.81 2.08 -15.06
C LEU A 27 -5.87 0.88 -14.90
N ALA A 28 -6.37 -0.34 -15.12
CA ALA A 28 -5.54 -1.54 -15.07
C ALA A 28 -4.38 -1.49 -16.07
N ARG A 29 -4.63 -0.99 -17.29
CA ARG A 29 -3.58 -0.84 -18.31
C ARG A 29 -2.57 0.25 -17.97
N ALA A 30 -3.03 1.39 -17.46
CA ALA A 30 -2.16 2.50 -17.03
C ALA A 30 -1.24 2.09 -15.88
N HIS A 31 -1.72 1.23 -14.99
CA HIS A 31 -1.03 0.80 -13.77
C HIS A 31 -0.44 -0.62 -13.83
N ARG A 32 -0.29 -1.21 -15.02
CA ARG A 32 0.21 -2.59 -15.21
C ARG A 32 1.56 -2.91 -14.55
N GLY A 33 2.35 -1.90 -14.20
CA GLY A 33 3.65 -2.04 -13.50
C GLY A 33 3.55 -2.10 -11.98
N LEU A 34 2.37 -1.89 -11.40
CA LEU A 34 2.12 -2.03 -9.97
C LEU A 34 1.75 -3.48 -9.63
N THR A 35 1.94 -3.86 -8.35
CA THR A 35 1.45 -5.13 -7.83
C THR A 35 -0.07 -5.23 -8.00
N ALA A 36 -0.60 -6.44 -8.10
CA ALA A 36 -2.04 -6.66 -8.24
C ALA A 36 -2.85 -6.00 -7.10
N GLU A 37 -2.31 -6.01 -5.87
CA GLU A 37 -2.88 -5.33 -4.70
C GLU A 37 -3.02 -3.81 -4.92
N HIS A 38 -1.96 -3.17 -5.43
CA HIS A 38 -1.97 -1.73 -5.69
C HIS A 38 -2.87 -1.37 -6.90
N GLN A 39 -2.90 -2.19 -7.94
CA GLN A 39 -3.82 -1.99 -9.06
C GLN A 39 -5.28 -2.07 -8.61
N ARG A 40 -5.60 -3.05 -7.76
CA ARG A 40 -6.93 -3.20 -7.16
C ARG A 40 -7.29 -1.99 -6.30
N THR A 41 -6.37 -1.52 -5.47
CA THR A 41 -6.55 -0.32 -4.63
C THR A 41 -6.95 0.91 -5.48
N ILE A 42 -6.29 1.13 -6.61
CA ILE A 42 -6.59 2.25 -7.51
C ILE A 42 -7.97 2.09 -8.15
N ILE A 43 -8.32 0.88 -8.58
CA ILE A 43 -9.63 0.58 -9.18
C ILE A 43 -10.74 0.77 -8.14
N ASP A 44 -10.55 0.26 -6.92
CA ASP A 44 -11.51 0.40 -5.82
C ASP A 44 -11.71 1.87 -5.43
N TRP A 45 -10.65 2.67 -5.43
CA TRP A 45 -10.74 4.11 -5.19
C TRP A 45 -11.54 4.83 -6.28
N TRP A 46 -11.33 4.47 -7.55
CA TRP A 46 -12.11 5.02 -8.64
C TRP A 46 -13.59 4.60 -8.55
N LEU A 47 -13.88 3.34 -8.23
CA LEU A 47 -15.25 2.85 -8.03
C LEU A 47 -15.97 3.58 -6.89
N HIS A 48 -15.27 3.84 -5.77
CA HIS A 48 -15.82 4.59 -4.65
C HIS A 48 -16.30 5.99 -5.07
N LEU A 49 -15.49 6.71 -5.86
CA LEU A 49 -15.84 8.05 -6.36
C LEU A 49 -16.98 8.07 -7.38
N HIS A 50 -17.22 6.95 -8.07
CA HIS A 50 -18.24 6.83 -9.13
C HIS A 50 -19.52 6.14 -8.64
N THR A 51 -19.59 5.82 -7.35
CA THR A 51 -20.79 5.30 -6.69
C THR A 51 -21.58 6.47 -6.11
N GLN A 52 -22.89 6.55 -6.38
CA GLN A 52 -23.71 7.71 -5.97
C GLN A 52 -23.94 7.80 -4.45
N ILE A 53 -24.00 6.65 -3.77
CA ILE A 53 -24.15 6.56 -2.31
C ILE A 53 -23.23 5.42 -1.85
N PRO A 54 -21.92 5.68 -1.71
CA PRO A 54 -21.02 4.66 -1.16
C PRO A 54 -21.28 4.53 0.35
N ASP A 55 -21.20 3.30 0.87
CA ASP A 55 -21.11 3.08 2.31
C ASP A 55 -19.81 3.70 2.87
N ASP A 56 -19.72 3.79 4.21
CA ASP A 56 -18.54 4.30 4.89
C ASP A 56 -17.26 3.59 4.40
N PRO A 57 -16.28 4.30 3.83
CA PRO A 57 -15.07 3.71 3.29
C PRO A 57 -14.29 2.89 4.32
N VAL A 58 -14.34 3.25 5.61
CA VAL A 58 -13.68 2.50 6.68
C VAL A 58 -14.35 1.15 6.89
N LYS A 59 -15.69 1.10 6.82
CA LYS A 59 -16.44 -0.16 6.93
C LYS A 59 -16.18 -1.07 5.73
N ILE A 60 -16.23 -0.52 4.52
CA ILE A 60 -15.93 -1.25 3.29
C ILE A 60 -14.50 -1.83 3.34
N ALA A 61 -13.52 -1.03 3.76
CA ALA A 61 -12.13 -1.47 3.91
C ALA A 61 -11.99 -2.59 4.95
N GLY A 62 -12.68 -2.47 6.08
CA GLY A 62 -12.74 -3.50 7.12
C GLY A 62 -13.30 -4.83 6.62
N ASP A 63 -14.45 -4.79 5.93
CA ASP A 63 -15.13 -5.98 5.39
C ASP A 63 -14.29 -6.69 4.33
N GLN A 64 -13.53 -5.93 3.54
CA GLN A 64 -12.64 -6.46 2.50
C GLN A 64 -11.28 -6.91 3.02
N GLY A 65 -11.01 -6.78 4.34
CA GLY A 65 -9.71 -7.12 4.92
C GLY A 65 -8.58 -6.26 4.38
N TRP A 66 -8.85 -5.00 4.03
CA TRP A 66 -7.81 -4.09 3.57
C TRP A 66 -6.72 -3.91 4.62
N GLY A 67 -5.47 -3.88 4.16
CA GLY A 67 -4.31 -3.74 5.03
C GLY A 67 -3.93 -5.00 5.81
N GLN A 68 -4.72 -6.09 5.79
CA GLN A 68 -4.37 -7.33 6.51
C GLN A 68 -3.09 -7.99 5.97
N VAL A 69 -2.90 -7.97 4.66
CA VAL A 69 -1.66 -8.48 4.03
C VAL A 69 -0.46 -7.60 4.37
N ALA A 70 -0.63 -6.28 4.34
CA ALA A 70 0.42 -5.34 4.71
C ALA A 70 0.76 -5.44 6.21
N LEU A 71 -0.25 -5.65 7.06
CA LEU A 71 -0.11 -5.88 8.50
C LEU A 71 0.64 -7.18 8.77
N ALA A 72 0.26 -8.28 8.12
CA ALA A 72 0.96 -9.56 8.23
C ALA A 72 2.44 -9.41 7.79
N LYS A 73 2.69 -8.77 6.64
CA LYS A 73 4.05 -8.46 6.18
C LYS A 73 4.83 -7.60 7.19
N ALA A 74 4.19 -6.59 7.78
CA ALA A 74 4.83 -5.74 8.79
C ALA A 74 5.15 -6.53 10.07
N GLN A 75 4.25 -7.41 10.51
CA GLN A 75 4.46 -8.31 11.63
C GLN A 75 5.61 -9.29 11.36
N ASP A 76 5.67 -9.86 10.16
CA ASP A 76 6.76 -10.74 9.74
C ASP A 76 8.10 -9.99 9.70
N LEU A 77 8.12 -8.75 9.21
CA LEU A 77 9.31 -7.90 9.19
C LEU A 77 9.78 -7.53 10.61
N LEU A 78 8.86 -7.17 11.50
CA LEU A 78 9.15 -6.90 12.92
C LEU A 78 9.67 -8.15 13.64
N ALA A 79 9.14 -9.33 13.31
CA ALA A 79 9.61 -10.60 13.87
C ALA A 79 10.97 -11.03 13.30
N ALA A 80 11.26 -10.69 12.04
CA ALA A 80 12.53 -10.94 11.37
C ALA A 80 13.61 -9.90 11.70
N GLU A 81 13.25 -8.80 12.37
CA GLU A 81 14.19 -7.86 12.96
C GLU A 81 14.88 -8.53 14.15
N GLU A 82 15.80 -9.45 13.84
CA GLU A 82 16.72 -10.03 14.80
C GLU A 82 17.52 -8.89 15.40
N PRO A 83 17.46 -8.71 16.71
CA PRO A 83 17.97 -7.50 17.26
C PRO A 83 19.49 -7.83 17.45
N GLY A 84 20.34 -7.23 16.60
CA GLY A 84 21.74 -7.65 16.39
C GLY A 84 22.62 -7.54 17.65
N PRO A 85 23.58 -8.46 17.88
CA PRO A 85 24.21 -8.63 19.19
C PRO A 85 25.10 -7.45 19.60
N SER A 86 24.67 -6.71 20.62
CA SER A 86 25.45 -6.04 21.67
C SER A 86 26.62 -6.92 22.08
N GLU A 87 27.76 -6.31 22.40
CA GLU A 87 28.97 -7.00 22.85
C GLU A 87 28.75 -7.79 24.18
N ASP A 88 27.59 -7.65 24.83
CA ASP A 88 27.11 -8.45 25.97
C ASP A 88 26.01 -9.50 25.60
N GLY A 89 25.73 -9.73 24.31
CA GLY A 89 24.76 -10.73 23.81
C GLY A 89 23.28 -10.30 23.81
N ARG A 90 22.98 -9.00 23.86
CA ARG A 90 21.62 -8.45 23.71
C ARG A 90 21.49 -7.70 22.40
N PRO A 91 20.31 -7.39 21.88
CA PRO A 91 20.25 -6.50 20.74
C PRO A 91 20.67 -5.04 20.94
N ALA A 92 21.26 -4.42 19.92
CA ALA A 92 21.46 -2.97 19.85
C ALA A 92 20.12 -2.22 19.73
N ILE A 93 19.85 -1.29 20.66
CA ILE A 93 18.52 -0.66 20.79
C ILE A 93 18.47 0.70 20.06
N TYR A 94 19.57 1.46 19.99
CA TYR A 94 19.73 2.68 19.15
C TYR A 94 21.21 3.00 18.91
N ASP A 95 21.58 3.39 17.69
CA ASP A 95 22.89 4.00 17.40
C ASP A 95 22.87 5.48 17.85
N THR A 96 23.78 5.84 18.76
CA THR A 96 23.96 7.19 19.32
C THR A 96 25.24 7.86 18.79
N ALA A 97 25.73 7.49 17.61
CA ALA A 97 26.92 8.07 17.01
C ALA A 97 26.81 9.56 16.61
N ILE A 98 25.62 10.17 16.71
CA ILE A 98 25.46 11.62 16.56
C ILE A 98 25.64 12.27 17.93
N ASP A 99 26.80 12.92 18.10
CA ASP A 99 27.09 13.73 19.27
C ASP A 99 25.97 14.77 19.49
N SER A 100 25.38 14.76 20.69
CA SER A 100 24.36 15.70 21.13
C SER A 100 24.89 17.11 21.39
N THR A 101 26.22 17.30 21.38
CA THR A 101 26.78 18.64 21.41
C THR A 101 26.55 19.36 20.08
N TYR A 102 26.07 20.60 20.18
CA TYR A 102 25.89 21.44 19.00
C TYR A 102 27.26 21.77 18.40
N GLN A 103 27.65 21.03 17.37
CA GLN A 103 28.87 21.27 16.63
C GLN A 103 28.57 22.19 15.45
N HIS A 104 29.04 23.45 15.51
CA HIS A 104 28.98 24.41 14.41
C HIS A 104 29.86 23.95 13.22
N SER A 105 29.39 23.02 12.40
CA SER A 105 30.09 22.58 11.18
C SER A 105 29.42 23.05 9.88
N MET A 106 28.49 24.02 9.95
CA MET A 106 27.88 24.66 8.76
C MET A 106 28.87 25.45 7.87
N GLY A 107 30.18 25.40 8.15
CA GLY A 107 31.21 26.15 7.42
C GLY A 107 32.33 25.34 6.78
N VAL A 108 32.40 24.01 6.94
CA VAL A 108 33.53 23.23 6.37
C VAL A 108 33.13 22.64 5.02
N GLN A 109 33.22 23.44 3.97
CA GLN A 109 33.35 22.93 2.60
C GLN A 109 34.82 22.58 2.35
N LYS A 110 35.18 21.30 2.38
CA LYS A 110 36.44 20.84 1.81
C LYS A 110 36.27 20.81 0.29
N GLY A 111 36.78 21.85 -0.38
CA GLY A 111 36.81 21.92 -1.84
C GLY A 111 37.59 20.76 -2.46
N TRP A 112 37.15 20.33 -3.64
CA TRP A 112 37.86 19.36 -4.47
C TRP A 112 39.10 20.02 -5.08
N VAL A 113 40.29 19.50 -4.77
CA VAL A 113 41.51 19.77 -5.57
C VAL A 113 41.47 18.85 -6.78
N GLY A 114 41.29 19.46 -7.95
CA GLY A 114 41.31 18.76 -9.23
C GLY A 114 42.66 18.16 -9.57
N ARG A 115 42.62 17.16 -10.44
CA ARG A 115 43.63 16.86 -11.44
C ARG A 115 42.92 16.60 -12.75
#